data_AF-A0A4V1N4P4-F1
#
_entry.id   AF-A0A4V1N4P4-F1
#
_cell.length_a   1.000
_cell.length_b   1.000
_cell.length_c   1.000
_cell.angle_alpha   90.00
_cell.angle_beta   90.00
_cell.angle_gamma   90.00
#
_symmetry.space_group_name_H-M   'P 1'
#
loop_
_entity.id
_entity.type
_entity.pdbx_description
1 polymer ?
#
loop_
_entity_poly.entity_id
_entity_poly.type
_entity_poly.pdbx_seq_one_letter_code
_entity_poly.pdbx_strand_id
1 'polypeptide(L)'
;MPIKQLVAGSAALSGVGLLAVIVLQVLSGLEYRAAEQAGLEPGNAPEWIVLGTNAGLVVLAVGIISLVVSAVLLAVRKKSETELLTPQD
;
A
#
# COMPACT_ATOMS: atom_id res chain seq x y z
N MET A 1 -10.19 1.89 19.66
CA MET A 1 -8.77 1.96 19.26
C MET A 1 -8.40 3.42 19.04
N PRO A 2 -7.30 3.94 19.60
CA PRO A 2 -6.88 5.32 19.37
C PRO A 2 -6.56 5.55 17.88
N ILE A 3 -7.03 6.65 17.31
CA ILE A 3 -6.88 6.97 15.86
C ILE A 3 -5.41 6.94 15.41
N LYS A 4 -4.48 7.30 16.30
CA LYS A 4 -3.03 7.22 16.03
C LYS A 4 -2.57 5.79 15.70
N GLN A 5 -3.09 4.77 16.38
CA GLN A 5 -2.78 3.36 16.08
C GLN A 5 -3.38 2.92 14.75
N LEU A 6 -4.55 3.46 14.40
CA LEU A 6 -5.22 3.15 13.14
C LEU A 6 -4.45 3.74 11.94
N VAL A 7 -3.96 4.97 12.06
CA VAL A 7 -3.07 5.60 11.07
C VAL A 7 -1.76 4.82 10.94
N ALA A 8 -1.11 4.49 12.06
CA ALA A 8 0.14 3.73 12.05
C ALA A 8 -0.04 2.34 11.42
N GLY A 9 -1.12 1.62 11.77
CA GLY A 9 -1.45 0.32 11.19
C GLY A 9 -1.73 0.40 9.69
N SER A 10 -2.46 1.41 9.24
CA SER A 10 -2.76 1.64 7.82
C SER A 10 -1.50 1.96 7.01
N ALA A 11 -0.61 2.78 7.58
CA ALA A 11 0.68 3.12 6.96
C ALA A 11 1.59 1.90 6.88
N ALA A 12 1.67 1.10 7.95
CA ALA A 12 2.43 -0.15 7.96
C ALA A 12 1.90 -1.14 6.92
N LEU A 13 0.57 -1.32 6.85
CA LEU A 13 -0.05 -2.22 5.87
C LEU A 13 0.23 -1.78 4.43
N SER A 14 0.10 -0.47 4.15
CA SER A 14 0.46 0.10 2.85
C SER A 14 1.93 -0.14 2.52
N GLY A 15 2.82 0.10 3.48
CA GLY A 15 4.26 -0.13 3.33
C GLY A 15 4.59 -1.59 3.01
N VAL A 16 3.95 -2.53 3.71
CA VAL A 16 4.13 -3.98 3.45
C VAL A 16 3.66 -4.35 2.04
N GLY A 17 2.49 -3.87 1.62
CA GLY A 17 1.98 -4.12 0.26
C GLY A 17 2.92 -3.55 -0.82
N LEU A 18 3.40 -2.32 -0.63
CA LEU A 18 4.35 -1.68 -1.54
C LEU A 18 5.68 -2.44 -1.61
N LEU A 19 6.24 -2.80 -0.46
CA LEU A 19 7.50 -3.55 -0.40
C LEU A 19 7.38 -4.91 -1.08
N ALA A 20 6.28 -5.63 -0.87
CA ALA A 20 6.03 -6.90 -1.53
C ALA A 20 6.03 -6.76 -3.06
N VAL A 21 5.34 -5.73 -3.59
CA VAL A 21 5.32 -5.44 -5.04
C VAL A 21 6.72 -5.11 -5.56
N ILE A 22 7.46 -4.25 -4.87
CA ILE A 22 8.83 -3.87 -5.29
C ILE A 22 9.74 -5.09 -5.36
N VAL A 23 9.74 -5.92 -4.31
CA VAL A 23 10.59 -7.12 -4.24
C VAL A 23 10.25 -8.08 -5.37
N LEU A 24 8.96 -8.36 -5.58
CA LEU A 24 8.52 -9.28 -6.63
C LEU A 24 8.83 -8.77 -8.03
N GLN A 25 8.74 -7.46 -8.25
CA GLN A 25 9.11 -6.85 -9.53
C GLN A 25 10.62 -6.96 -9.79
N VAL A 26 11.44 -6.78 -8.75
CA VAL A 26 12.89 -7.00 -8.85
C VAL A 26 13.20 -8.46 -9.16
N LEU A 27 12.55 -9.40 -8.48
CA LEU A 27 12.73 -10.84 -8.74
C LEU A 27 12.36 -11.22 -10.18
N SER A 28 11.24 -10.69 -10.70
CA SER A 28 10.85 -10.87 -12.10
C SER A 28 11.94 -10.38 -13.07
N GLY A 29 12.52 -9.20 -12.81
CA GLY A 29 13.59 -8.68 -13.65
C GLY A 29 14.89 -9.49 -13.58
N LEU A 30 15.21 -10.05 -12.41
CA LEU A 30 16.36 -10.94 -12.24
C LEU A 30 16.17 -12.26 -13.01
N GLU A 31 15.00 -12.87 -12.94
CA GLU A 31 14.69 -14.09 -13.69
C GLU A 31 14.73 -13.85 -15.20
N TYR A 32 14.17 -12.73 -15.66
CA TYR A 32 14.24 -12.32 -17.06
C TYR A 32 15.69 -12.24 -17.53
N ARG A 33 16.56 -11.55 -16.78
CA ARG A 33 17.98 -11.42 -17.10
C ARG A 33 18.71 -12.76 -17.06
N ALA A 34 18.38 -13.64 -16.12
CA ALA A 34 18.98 -14.96 -16.04
C ALA A 34 18.61 -15.83 -17.25
N ALA A 35 17.36 -15.78 -17.71
CA ALA A 35 16.92 -16.48 -18.92
C ALA A 35 17.65 -15.98 -20.18
N GLU A 36 17.76 -14.65 -20.32
CA GLU A 36 18.48 -14.02 -21.43
C GLU A 36 19.97 -14.42 -21.44
N GLN A 37 20.62 -14.43 -20.28
CA GLN A 37 22.02 -14.88 -20.14
C GLN A 37 22.20 -16.37 -20.45
N ALA A 38 21.17 -17.18 -20.24
CA ALA A 38 21.18 -18.60 -20.59
C ALA A 38 20.90 -18.85 -22.10
N GLY A 39 20.67 -17.79 -22.89
CA GLY A 39 20.27 -17.90 -24.30
C GLY A 39 18.85 -18.45 -24.47
N LEU A 40 18.05 -18.45 -23.40
CA LEU A 40 16.64 -18.80 -23.44
C LEU A 40 15.83 -17.57 -23.81
N GLU A 41 14.78 -17.75 -24.60
CA GLU A 41 13.83 -16.69 -24.86
C GLU A 41 13.10 -16.35 -23.54
N PRO A 42 13.16 -15.11 -23.06
CA PRO A 42 12.53 -14.75 -21.79
C PRO A 42 11.02 -14.95 -21.87
N GLY A 43 10.52 -15.88 -21.05
CA GLY A 43 9.10 -16.19 -20.96
C GLY A 43 8.33 -15.26 -20.03
N ASN A 44 7.05 -15.57 -19.85
CA ASN A 44 6.22 -14.91 -18.85
C ASN A 44 6.81 -15.09 -17.44
N ALA A 45 6.59 -14.09 -16.58
CA ALA A 45 6.92 -14.21 -15.17
C ALA A 45 6.20 -15.43 -14.54
N PRO A 46 6.85 -16.16 -13.62
CA PRO A 46 6.22 -17.26 -12.91
C PRO A 46 4.92 -16.85 -12.23
N GLU A 47 3.96 -17.77 -12.19
CA GLU A 47 2.63 -17.53 -11.61
C GLU A 47 2.67 -17.01 -10.17
N TRP A 48 3.63 -17.49 -9.36
CA TRP A 48 3.78 -17.05 -7.97
C TRP A 48 4.19 -15.57 -7.86
N ILE A 49 4.97 -15.04 -8.81
CA ILE A 49 5.34 -13.63 -8.86
C ILE A 49 4.11 -12.80 -9.22
N VAL A 50 3.35 -13.24 -10.21
CA VAL A 50 2.12 -12.56 -10.63
C VAL A 50 1.10 -12.53 -9.50
N LEU A 51 0.85 -13.67 -8.88
CA LEU A 51 -0.08 -13.80 -7.75
C LEU A 51 0.38 -12.96 -6.55
N GLY A 52 1.67 -13.03 -6.20
CA GLY A 52 2.24 -12.25 -5.11
C GLY A 52 2.15 -10.74 -5.36
N THR A 53 2.39 -10.31 -6.61
CA THR A 53 2.29 -8.90 -7.00
C THR A 53 0.86 -8.41 -6.87
N ASN A 54 -0.10 -9.20 -7.34
CA ASN A 54 -1.52 -8.87 -7.21
C ASN A 54 -1.96 -8.80 -5.75
N ALA A 55 -1.54 -9.76 -4.92
CA ALA A 55 -1.80 -9.73 -3.48
C ALA A 55 -1.18 -8.50 -2.81
N GLY A 56 0.07 -8.15 -3.14
CA GLY A 56 0.75 -6.95 -2.64
C GLY A 56 0.02 -5.66 -3.02
N LEU A 57 -0.47 -5.56 -4.26
CA LEU A 57 -1.27 -4.42 -4.72
C LEU A 57 -2.61 -4.31 -3.97
N VAL A 58 -3.28 -5.43 -3.71
CA VAL A 58 -4.51 -5.43 -2.90
C VAL A 58 -4.22 -4.94 -1.48
N VAL A 59 -3.16 -5.45 -0.84
CA VAL A 59 -2.76 -5.03 0.51
C VAL A 59 -2.42 -3.53 0.54
N LEU A 60 -1.68 -3.04 -0.48
CA LEU A 60 -1.36 -1.63 -0.64
C LEU A 60 -2.64 -0.79 -0.78
N ALA A 61 -3.56 -1.19 -1.65
CA ALA A 61 -4.81 -0.48 -1.88
C ALA A 61 -5.66 -0.39 -0.61
N VAL A 62 -5.81 -1.50 0.13
CA VAL A 62 -6.54 -1.52 1.41
C VAL A 62 -5.88 -0.61 2.44
N GLY A 63 -4.55 -0.64 2.52
CA GLY A 63 -3.79 0.25 3.39
C GLY A 63 -4.02 1.73 3.08
N ILE A 64 -3.91 2.11 1.80
CA ILE A 64 -4.13 3.49 1.35
C ILE A 64 -5.57 3.94 1.65
N ILE A 65 -6.57 3.11 1.32
CA ILE A 65 -7.97 3.43 1.59
C ILE A 65 -8.19 3.67 3.09
N SER A 66 -7.66 2.79 3.94
CA SER A 66 -7.77 2.92 5.40
C SER A 66 -7.10 4.20 5.92
N LEU A 67 -5.98 4.59 5.33
CA LEU A 67 -5.26 5.82 5.66
C LEU A 67 -6.05 7.06 5.25
N VAL A 68 -6.65 7.06 4.05
CA VAL A 68 -7.53 8.14 3.57
C VAL A 68 -8.75 8.28 4.48
N VAL A 69 -9.44 7.19 4.81
CA VAL A 69 -10.59 7.21 5.72
C VAL A 69 -10.19 7.78 7.09
N SER A 70 -9.05 7.35 7.63
CA SER A 70 -8.52 7.87 8.90
C SER A 70 -8.22 9.36 8.84
N ALA A 71 -7.63 9.84 7.74
CA ALA A 71 -7.33 11.25 7.53
C ALA A 71 -8.61 12.10 7.45
N VAL A 72 -9.63 11.63 6.73
CA VAL A 72 -10.94 12.29 6.64
C VAL A 72 -11.59 12.38 8.02
N LEU A 73 -11.60 11.29 8.80
CA LEU A 73 -12.17 11.28 10.15
C LEU A 73 -11.46 12.26 11.08
N LEU A 74 -10.13 12.39 10.98
CA LEU A 74 -9.37 13.39 11.73
C LEU A 74 -9.72 14.82 11.34
N ALA A 75 -9.84 15.09 10.04
CA ALA A 75 -10.20 16.41 9.53
C ALA A 75 -11.61 16.83 9.98
N VAL A 76 -12.57 15.92 9.91
CA VAL A 76 -13.95 16.16 10.36
C VAL A 76 -14.01 16.44 11.86
N ARG A 77 -13.32 15.64 12.69
CA ARG A 77 -13.26 15.89 14.15
C ARG A 77 -12.67 17.25 14.49
N LYS A 78 -11.55 17.61 13.84
CA LYS A 78 -10.91 18.91 14.06
C LYS A 78 -11.82 20.07 13.67
N LYS A 79 -12.59 19.94 12.59
CA LYS A 79 -13.56 20.95 12.16
C LYS A 79 -14.65 21.14 13.23
N SER A 80 -15.25 20.06 13.72
CA SER A 80 -16.30 20.13 14.74
C SER A 80 -15.83 20.76 16.06
N GLU A 81 -14.60 20.49 16.50
CA GLU A 81 -14.02 21.15 17.68
C GLU A 81 -13.78 22.65 17.46
N THR A 82 -13.39 23.04 16.24
CA THR A 82 -13.15 24.45 15.92
C THR A 82 -14.46 25.24 15.87
N GLU A 83 -15.53 24.64 15.33
CA GLU A 83 -16.86 25.25 15.19
C GLU A 83 -17.56 25.44 16.56
N LEU A 84 -17.27 24.59 17.55
CA LEU A 84 -17.73 24.73 18.93
C LEU A 84 -17.03 25.85 19.72
N LEU A 85 -15.80 26.24 19.31
CA LEU A 85 -14.99 27.24 20.01
C LEU A 85 -15.14 28.66 19.45
N THR A 86 -15.82 28.82 18.34
CA THR A 86 -16.27 30.12 17.82
C THR A 86 -17.79 30.19 17.94
N PRO A 87 -18.33 30.76 19.04
CA PRO A 87 -19.75 31.10 19.10
C PRO A 87 -20.09 31.99 17.90
N GLN A 88 -21.12 31.61 17.15
CA GLN A 88 -21.71 32.53 16.18
C GLN A 88 -22.45 33.60 16.99
N ASP A 89 -21.87 34.80 17.03
CA ASP A 89 -22.53 36.04 17.48
C ASP A 89 -23.59 36.51 16.46
#